data_AF-X1MI12-F1
#
_entry.id   AF-X1MI12-F1
#
_cell.length_a   1.000
_cell.length_b   1.000
_cell.length_c   1.000
_cell.angle_alpha   90.00
_cell.angle_beta   90.00
_cell.angle_gamma   90.00
#
_symmetry.space_group_name_H-M   'P 1'
#
loop_
_entity.id
_entity.type
_entity.pdbx_description
1 polymer ?
#
loop_
_entity_poly.entity_id
_entity_poly.type
_entity_poly.pdbx_seq_one_letter_code
_entity_poly.pdbx_strand_id
1 'polypeptide(L)' 'GGTLSLMDAGVPITTPVAGIAMGLVKEGERAVLLTDILGMEDFLGDMDFKVAGSKKGVTAVQLDIKTD' A
#
# COMPACT_ATOMS: atom_id res chain seq x y z
N GLY A 1 -8.46 5.59 7.48
CA GLY A 1 -9.31 6.75 7.79
C GLY A 1 -10.67 6.66 7.10
N GLY A 2 -10.71 6.98 5.81
CA GLY A 2 -11.97 7.16 5.05
C GLY A 2 -13.02 6.06 5.22
N THR A 3 -12.64 4.78 5.16
CA THR A 3 -13.56 3.65 5.37
C THR A 3 -14.31 3.73 6.70
N LEU A 4 -13.61 4.02 7.80
CA LEU A 4 -14.23 4.12 9.12
C LEU A 4 -15.17 5.32 9.20
N SER A 5 -14.78 6.47 8.63
CA SER A 5 -15.62 7.67 8.58
C SER A 5 -16.90 7.45 7.77
N LEU A 6 -16.84 6.70 6.66
CA LEU A 6 -18.02 6.36 5.88
C LEU A 6 -18.98 5.44 6.65
N MET A 7 -18.45 4.47 7.39
CA MET A 7 -19.25 3.59 8.24
C MET A 7 -19.92 4.36 9.38
N ASP A 8 -19.18 5.27 10.04
CA ASP A 8 -19.68 6.12 11.12
C ASP A 8 -20.79 7.08 10.62
N ALA A 9 -20.62 7.65 9.43
CA ALA A 9 -21.62 8.51 8.79
C ALA A 9 -22.85 7.77 8.24
N GLY A 10 -22.92 6.44 8.37
CA GLY A 10 -24.04 5.63 7.87
C GLY A 10 -24.09 5.48 6.34
N VAL A 11 -22.98 5.72 5.65
CA VAL A 11 -22.91 5.56 4.19
C VAL A 11 -22.93 4.06 3.85
N PRO A 12 -23.83 3.59 2.95
CA PRO A 12 -23.97 2.18 2.63
C PRO A 12 -22.85 1.69 1.69
N ILE A 13 -21.64 1.52 2.21
CA ILE A 13 -20.52 0.94 1.47
C ILE A 13 -20.66 -0.58 1.32
N THR A 14 -20.26 -1.13 0.17
CA THR A 14 -20.40 -2.57 -0.13
C THR A 14 -19.54 -3.47 0.77
N THR A 15 -18.35 -3.01 1.14
CA THR A 15 -17.42 -3.71 2.03
C THR A 15 -16.39 -2.73 2.59
N PRO A 16 -15.88 -2.94 3.82
CA PRO A 16 -14.75 -2.18 4.33
C PRO A 16 -13.50 -2.41 3.47
N VAL A 17 -12.74 -1.33 3.26
CA VAL A 17 -11.45 -1.32 2.54
C VAL A 17 -10.36 -0.81 3.46
N ALA A 18 -9.17 -1.40 3.38
CA ALA A 18 -7.95 -0.91 4.01
C ALA A 18 -6.84 -0.79 2.96
N GLY A 19 -5.75 -0.11 3.29
CA GLY A 19 -4.58 -0.04 2.43
C GLY A 19 -3.28 -0.06 3.22
N ILE A 20 -2.21 -0.46 2.55
CA ILE A 20 -0.85 -0.58 3.09
C ILE A 20 0.15 -0.03 2.08
N ALA A 21 1.22 0.59 2.59
CA ALA A 21 2.38 0.97 1.79
C ALA A 21 3.45 -0.12 1.92
N MET A 22 4.00 -0.54 0.79
CA MET A 22 4.99 -1.58 0.67
C MET A 22 6.21 -1.02 -0.05
N GLY A 23 7.40 -1.47 0.31
CA GLY A 23 8.64 -1.08 -0.33
C GLY A 23 9.42 -2.28 -0.83
N LEU A 24 10.29 -2.05 -1.81
CA LEU A 24 11.25 -3.02 -2.31
C LEU A 24 12.65 -2.41 -2.25
N VAL A 25 13.58 -3.17 -1.70
CA VAL A 25 15.02 -2.86 -1.76
C VAL A 25 15.71 -3.98 -2.50
N LYS A 26 16.51 -3.65 -3.51
CA LYS A 26 17.17 -4.59 -4.41
C LYS A 26 18.66 -4.27 -4.49
N GLU A 27 19.48 -5.29 -4.24
CA GLU A 27 20.93 -5.23 -4.40
C GLU A 27 21.38 -6.41 -5.28
N GLY A 28 21.68 -6.12 -6.55
CA GLY A 28 21.97 -7.15 -7.55
C GLY A 28 20.80 -8.11 -7.74
N GLU A 29 21.01 -9.39 -7.43
CA GLU A 29 19.96 -10.44 -7.49
C GLU A 29 19.15 -10.59 -6.18
N ARG A 30 19.55 -9.90 -5.11
CA ARG A 30 18.84 -9.97 -3.82
C ARG A 30 17.76 -8.90 -3.79
N ALA A 31 16.55 -9.30 -3.41
CA ALA A 31 15.44 -8.38 -3.21
C ALA A 31 14.79 -8.64 -1.85
N VAL A 32 14.42 -7.58 -1.15
CA VAL A 32 13.70 -7.62 0.13
C VAL A 32 12.45 -6.79 0.01
N LEU A 33 11.33 -7.38 0.43
CA LEU A 33 10.04 -6.71 0.52
C LEU A 33 9.84 -6.17 1.93
N LEU A 34 9.55 -4.88 2.03
CA LEU A 34 9.23 -4.16 3.26
C LEU A 34 7.71 -3.94 3.34
N THR A 35 7.13 -4.17 4.51
CA THR A 35 5.70 -4.00 4.80
C THR A 35 5.48 -2.83 5.74
N ASP A 36 4.47 -2.00 5.47
CA ASP A 36 4.13 -0.83 6.28
C ASP A 36 5.32 0.15 6.42
N ILE A 37 5.85 0.55 5.27
CA ILE A 37 7.09 1.33 5.20
C ILE A 37 6.97 2.69 5.89
N LEU A 38 8.04 3.06 6.59
CA LEU A 38 8.27 4.41 7.10
C LEU A 38 8.69 5.34 5.96
N GLY A 39 8.55 6.64 6.15
CA GLY A 39 8.97 7.63 5.13
C GLY A 39 10.45 7.55 4.75
N MET A 40 11.32 7.13 5.68
CA MET A 40 12.73 6.89 5.38
C MET A 40 12.95 5.66 4.50
N GLU A 41 12.16 4.59 4.72
CA GLU A 41 12.23 3.36 3.94
C GLU A 41 11.66 3.56 2.54
N ASP A 42 10.63 4.41 2.39
CA ASP A 42 10.13 4.87 1.10
C ASP A 42 11.20 5.66 0.34
N PHE A 43 11.84 6.65 0.99
CA PHE A 43 12.85 7.49 0.36
C PHE A 43 14.09 6.71 -0.11
N LEU A 44 14.50 5.70 0.66
CA LEU A 44 15.69 4.90 0.36
C LEU A 44 15.40 3.65 -0.48
N GLY A 45 14.12 3.28 -0.66
CA GLY A 45 13.71 2.10 -1.42
C GLY A 45 13.82 2.29 -2.93
N ASP A 46 14.01 1.19 -3.64
CA ASP A 46 14.10 1.15 -5.11
C ASP A 46 12.71 1.22 -5.78
N MET A 47 11.69 0.76 -5.07
CA MET A 47 10.30 0.83 -5.50
C MET A 47 9.39 0.94 -4.29
N ASP A 48 8.36 1.79 -4.37
CA ASP A 48 7.23 1.76 -3.45
C ASP A 48 5.95 1.42 -4.19
N PHE A 49 5.11 0.61 -3.54
CA PHE A 49 3.79 0.32 -4.05
C PHE A 49 2.78 0.34 -2.93
N LYS A 50 1.68 1.04 -3.18
CA LYS A 50 0.56 1.18 -2.26
C LYS A 50 -0.59 0.35 -2.79
N VAL A 51 -1.13 -0.51 -1.93
CA VAL A 51 -2.25 -1.38 -2.29
C VAL A 51 -3.39 -1.10 -1.34
N ALA A 52 -4.60 -0.95 -1.90
CA ALA A 52 -5.83 -0.87 -1.14
C ALA A 52 -6.81 -1.95 -1.61
N GLY A 53 -7.55 -2.52 -0.67
CA GLY A 53 -8.51 -3.58 -0.97
C GLY A 53 -9.39 -3.99 0.20
N SER A 54 -10.28 -4.93 -0.09
CA SER A 54 -11.10 -5.63 0.88
C SER A 54 -10.68 -7.09 0.97
N LYS A 55 -11.30 -7.86 1.87
CA LYS A 55 -11.11 -9.32 1.92
C LYS A 55 -11.48 -10.05 0.62
N LYS A 56 -12.25 -9.41 -0.27
CA LYS A 56 -12.69 -9.98 -1.55
C LYS A 56 -11.74 -9.69 -2.71
N GLY A 57 -10.77 -8.79 -2.52
CA GLY A 57 -9.83 -8.42 -3.57
C GLY A 57 -9.32 -6.99 -3.48
N VAL A 58 -8.39 -6.69 -4.38
CA VAL A 58 -7.74 -5.40 -4.53
C VAL A 58 -8.67 -4.42 -5.23
N THR A 59 -8.78 -3.20 -4.70
CA THR A 59 -9.58 -2.11 -5.27
C THR A 59 -8.72 -1.03 -5.92
N ALA A 60 -7.47 -0.87 -5.46
CA ALA A 60 -6.51 0.06 -6.05
C ALA A 60 -5.08 -0.42 -5.85
N VAL A 61 -4.24 -0.12 -6.85
CA VAL A 61 -2.79 -0.28 -6.80
C VAL A 61 -2.18 1.00 -7.33
N GLN A 62 -1.21 1.54 -6.60
CA GLN A 62 -0.30 2.57 -7.07
C GLN A 62 1.11 2.02 -6.94
N LEU A 63 1.92 2.20 -7.99
CA LEU A 63 3.28 1.68 -8.05
C LEU A 63 4.18 2.80 -8.57
N ASP A 64 5.28 3.04 -7.86
CA ASP A 64 6.30 4.02 -8.20
C ASP A 64 7.67 3.34 -8.19
N ILE A 65 8.34 3.35 -9.34
CA ILE A 65 9.64 2.73 -9.55
C ILE A 65 10.68 3.84 -9.58
N LYS A 66 11.63 3.80 -8.65
CA LYS A 66 12.65 4.85 -8.49
C LYS A 66 13.96 4.49 -9.20
N THR A 67 14.25 3.21 -9.34
CA THR A 67 15.48 2.66 -9.94
C THR A 67 15.20 1.38 -10.75
N ASP A 68 16.04 1.08 -11.74
CA ASP A 68 15.96 -0.10 -12.63
C ASP A 68 16.67 -1.35 -12.04
#